data_AF-A0A7S1T7Y7-F1
#
_entry.id   AF-A0A7S1T7Y7-F1
#
_cell.length_a   1.000
_cell.length_b   1.000
_cell.length_c   1.000
_cell.angle_alpha   90.00
_cell.angle_beta   90.00
_cell.angle_gamma   90.00
#
_symmetry.space_group_name_H-M   'P 1'
#
loop_
_entity.id
_entity.type
_entity.pdbx_description
1 polymer ?
#
loop_
_entity_poly.entity_id
_entity_poly.type
_entity_poly.pdbx_seq_one_letter_code
_entity_poly.pdbx_strand_id
1 'polypeptide(L)'
;SSRGGKDAYKADIVGGQPSLADLLERFPSCKPPLEHLLEALPPLATRLYSLTSSSLVHPSAAHVAFSVVKFSTERYGEHAGVATNWIKRKWESAGEQGARLAVFLRPNEAFRPPADLSAPLIMVGPGTGVAPFRGFLQERAAKGRGGAQLGPSWLFFGCRKAEEDFLYRGELEGFAADGHL
;
A
#
# COMPACT_ATOMS: atom_id res chain seq x y z
N SER A 1 20.77 -19.96 -25.36
CA SER A 1 20.93 -19.81 -23.90
C SER A 1 21.46 -21.12 -23.33
N SER A 2 22.65 -21.11 -22.71
CA SER A 2 23.23 -22.30 -22.08
C SER A 2 22.51 -22.63 -20.77
N ARG A 3 22.52 -23.90 -20.35
CA ARG A 3 21.90 -24.33 -19.09
C ARG A 3 22.48 -23.58 -17.89
N GLY A 4 23.81 -23.46 -17.82
CA GLY A 4 24.49 -22.69 -16.77
C GLY A 4 24.13 -21.20 -16.75
N GLY A 5 23.90 -20.58 -17.91
CA GLY A 5 23.48 -19.17 -17.98
C GLY A 5 22.07 -18.94 -17.41
N LYS A 6 21.16 -19.91 -17.57
CA LYS A 6 19.81 -19.82 -16.99
C LYS A 6 19.84 -19.90 -15.46
N ASP A 7 20.64 -20.79 -14.92
CA ASP A 7 20.75 -20.98 -13.47
C ASP A 7 21.41 -19.77 -12.82
N ALA A 8 22.48 -19.23 -13.44
CA ALA A 8 23.11 -17.99 -12.99
C ALA A 8 22.15 -16.79 -13.03
N TYR A 9 21.35 -16.64 -14.10
CA TYR A 9 20.37 -15.56 -14.20
C TYR A 9 19.29 -15.64 -13.10
N LYS A 10 18.78 -16.83 -12.80
CA LYS A 10 17.81 -17.02 -11.73
C LYS A 10 18.38 -16.64 -10.36
N ALA A 11 19.61 -17.05 -10.07
CA ALA A 11 20.26 -16.73 -8.80
C ALA A 11 20.60 -15.23 -8.71
N ASP A 12 21.36 -14.70 -9.67
CA ASP A 12 21.97 -13.37 -9.56
C ASP A 12 21.02 -12.22 -9.95
N ILE A 13 20.06 -12.45 -10.86
CA ILE A 13 19.15 -11.39 -11.33
C ILE A 13 17.77 -11.51 -10.69
N VAL A 14 17.14 -12.68 -10.76
CA VAL A 14 15.78 -12.85 -10.20
C VAL A 14 15.84 -12.90 -8.67
N GLY A 15 16.74 -13.70 -8.10
CA GLY A 15 16.94 -13.79 -6.65
C GLY A 15 17.68 -12.58 -6.08
N GLY A 16 18.69 -12.08 -6.80
CA GLY A 16 19.47 -10.92 -6.37
C GLY A 16 18.77 -9.56 -6.53
N GLN A 17 17.75 -9.47 -7.39
CA GLN A 17 16.97 -8.25 -7.64
C GLN A 17 17.79 -6.94 -7.85
N PRO A 18 18.87 -6.94 -8.66
CA PRO A 18 19.64 -5.73 -8.90
C PRO A 18 18.82 -4.68 -9.67
N SER A 19 19.11 -3.42 -9.41
CA SER A 19 18.79 -2.32 -10.31
C SER A 19 19.77 -2.28 -11.49
N LEU A 20 19.45 -1.47 -12.50
CA LEU A 20 20.38 -1.21 -13.60
C LEU A 20 21.69 -0.57 -13.09
N ALA A 21 21.63 0.32 -12.09
CA ALA A 21 22.82 0.95 -11.52
C ALA A 21 23.75 -0.10 -10.91
N ASP A 22 23.20 -1.03 -10.13
CA ASP A 22 23.96 -2.12 -9.52
C ASP A 22 24.68 -2.99 -10.56
N LEU A 23 24.04 -3.25 -11.70
CA LEU A 23 24.64 -4.01 -12.79
C LEU A 23 25.77 -3.24 -13.48
N LEU A 24 25.60 -1.94 -13.71
CA LEU A 24 26.64 -1.11 -14.33
C LEU A 24 27.84 -0.90 -13.40
N GLU A 25 27.62 -0.79 -12.09
CA GLU A 25 28.68 -0.75 -11.09
C GLU A 25 29.43 -2.09 -10.99
N ARG A 26 28.71 -3.22 -11.05
CA ARG A 26 29.32 -4.57 -11.03
C ARG A 26 30.12 -4.87 -12.30
N PHE A 27 29.70 -4.36 -13.45
CA PHE A 27 30.33 -4.60 -14.75
C PHE A 27 30.82 -3.29 -15.39
N PRO A 28 31.92 -2.70 -14.89
CA PRO A 28 32.38 -1.37 -15.31
C PRO A 28 32.85 -1.28 -16.77
N SER A 29 33.10 -2.42 -17.42
CA SER A 29 33.38 -2.49 -18.86
C SER A 29 32.11 -2.33 -19.71
N CYS A 30 30.93 -2.53 -19.14
CA CYS A 30 29.64 -2.34 -19.80
C CYS A 30 29.33 -0.84 -19.87
N LYS A 31 29.48 -0.27 -21.06
CA LYS A 31 29.25 1.16 -21.32
C LYS A 31 28.20 1.33 -22.42
N PRO A 32 26.94 0.96 -22.17
CA PRO A 32 25.89 1.09 -23.18
C PRO A 32 25.65 2.58 -23.47
N PRO A 33 25.40 2.95 -24.73
CA PRO A 33 24.90 4.28 -25.07
C PRO A 33 23.57 4.58 -24.36
N LEU A 34 23.30 5.86 -24.09
CA LEU A 34 22.11 6.28 -23.34
C LEU A 34 20.82 5.87 -24.07
N GLU A 35 20.79 6.00 -25.39
CA GLU A 35 19.67 5.66 -26.26
C GLU A 35 19.22 4.21 -26.06
N HIS A 36 20.16 3.26 -25.99
CA HIS A 36 19.86 1.85 -25.75
C HIS A 36 19.29 1.61 -24.35
N LEU A 37 19.74 2.39 -23.35
CA LEU A 37 19.16 2.31 -22.00
C LEU A 37 17.72 2.81 -22.00
N LEU A 38 17.43 3.92 -22.69
CA LEU A 38 16.08 4.47 -22.80
C LEU A 38 15.12 3.54 -23.55
N GLU A 39 15.60 2.84 -24.57
CA GLU A 39 14.82 1.83 -25.29
C GLU A 39 14.55 0.58 -24.46
N ALA A 40 15.50 0.16 -23.62
CA ALA A 40 15.38 -1.05 -22.82
C ALA A 40 14.56 -0.86 -21.52
N LEU A 41 14.52 0.36 -20.97
CA LEU A 41 13.89 0.63 -19.68
C LEU A 41 12.37 0.72 -19.80
N PRO A 42 11.60 -0.01 -18.97
CA PRO A 42 10.16 0.15 -18.94
C PRO A 42 9.77 1.51 -18.35
N PRO A 43 8.61 2.07 -18.74
CA PRO A 43 8.09 3.28 -18.15
C PRO A 43 7.82 3.10 -16.66
N LEU A 44 8.00 4.17 -15.88
CA LEU A 44 7.73 4.13 -14.44
C LEU A 44 6.24 3.98 -14.17
N ALA A 45 5.83 2.81 -13.68
CA ALA A 45 4.44 2.51 -13.37
C ALA A 45 3.89 3.32 -12.18
N THR A 46 2.61 3.70 -12.24
CA THR A 46 1.88 4.26 -11.11
C THR A 46 1.68 3.22 -10.01
N ARG A 47 1.68 3.63 -8.73
CA ARG A 47 1.39 2.75 -7.59
C ARG A 47 0.00 3.04 -7.05
N LEU A 48 -0.81 2.00 -6.89
CA LEU A 48 -2.16 2.09 -6.36
C LEU A 48 -2.15 1.82 -4.85
N TYR A 49 -2.96 2.57 -4.13
CA TYR A 49 -3.19 2.41 -2.69
C TYR A 49 -4.69 2.33 -2.44
N SER A 50 -5.09 1.50 -1.48
CA SER A 50 -6.48 1.44 -1.04
C SER A 50 -6.80 2.66 -0.20
N LEU A 51 -7.94 3.29 -0.47
CA LEU A 51 -8.42 4.38 0.38
C LEU A 51 -8.84 3.83 1.74
N THR A 52 -8.51 4.55 2.80
CA THR A 52 -8.82 4.19 4.19
C THR A 52 -9.89 5.07 4.80
N SER A 53 -10.54 5.89 3.99
CA SER A 53 -11.61 6.82 4.39
C SER A 53 -12.90 6.55 3.63
N SER A 54 -14.02 6.89 4.26
CA SER A 54 -15.31 7.06 3.59
C SER A 54 -15.50 8.50 3.13
N SER A 55 -16.02 8.70 1.92
CA SER A 55 -16.41 10.03 1.43
C SER A 55 -17.62 10.62 2.17
N LEU A 56 -18.40 9.80 2.88
CA LEU A 56 -19.49 10.26 3.73
C LEU A 56 -18.96 10.95 5.00
N VAL A 57 -17.81 10.48 5.51
CA VAL A 57 -17.15 11.04 6.70
C VAL A 57 -16.14 12.12 6.34
N HIS A 58 -15.44 11.94 5.21
CA HIS A 58 -14.40 12.84 4.72
C HIS A 58 -14.68 13.26 3.26
N PRO A 59 -15.64 14.18 3.01
CA PRO A 59 -16.08 14.51 1.65
C PRO A 59 -15.01 15.21 0.80
N SER A 60 -14.05 15.87 1.44
CA SER A 60 -12.96 16.61 0.78
C SER A 60 -11.58 15.99 1.00
N ALA A 61 -11.50 14.80 1.61
CA ALA A 61 -10.22 14.17 1.93
C ALA A 61 -10.22 12.65 1.68
N ALA A 62 -9.17 12.20 1.00
CA ALA A 62 -8.89 10.78 0.78
C ALA A 62 -7.70 10.38 1.67
N HIS A 63 -7.88 9.32 2.46
CA HIS A 63 -6.82 8.80 3.33
C HIS A 63 -6.20 7.56 2.70
N VAL A 64 -4.90 7.36 2.89
CA VAL A 64 -4.18 6.17 2.45
C VAL A 64 -3.28 5.67 3.57
N ALA A 65 -3.03 4.36 3.60
CA ALA A 65 -2.08 3.74 4.51
C ALA A 65 -1.19 2.76 3.75
N PHE A 66 0.10 2.81 4.02
CA PHE A 66 1.07 1.95 3.40
C PHE A 66 2.30 1.77 4.29
N SER A 67 2.96 0.62 4.15
CA SER A 67 4.26 0.38 4.77
C SER A 67 5.36 1.01 3.90
N VAL A 68 6.34 1.64 4.54
CA VAL A 68 7.53 2.13 3.83
C VAL A 68 8.41 0.94 3.48
N VAL A 69 8.49 0.63 2.19
CA VAL A 69 9.22 -0.55 1.72
C VAL A 69 10.72 -0.27 1.70
N LYS A 70 11.47 -1.07 2.46
CA LYS A 70 12.92 -1.23 2.34
C LYS A 70 13.22 -2.73 2.39
N PHE A 71 14.19 -3.17 1.62
CA PHE A 71 14.64 -4.56 1.62
C PHE A 71 16.12 -4.59 1.30
N SER A 72 16.82 -5.60 1.79
CA SER A 72 18.24 -5.78 1.50
C SER A 72 18.43 -7.06 0.72
N THR A 73 19.31 -7.02 -0.28
CA THR A 73 19.76 -8.19 -1.00
C THR A 73 21.17 -8.53 -0.54
N GLU A 74 21.51 -9.81 -0.47
CA GLU A 74 22.83 -10.25 0.00
C GLU A 74 23.96 -9.65 -0.84
N ARG A 75 23.71 -9.49 -2.15
CA ARG A 75 24.73 -9.06 -3.11
C ARG A 75 24.75 -7.56 -3.38
N TYR A 76 23.59 -6.88 -3.36
CA TYR A 76 23.46 -5.48 -3.80
C TYR A 76 23.06 -4.53 -2.67
N GLY A 77 22.95 -5.03 -1.44
CA GLY A 77 22.72 -4.18 -0.27
C GLY A 77 21.28 -3.68 -0.18
N GLU A 78 21.10 -2.49 0.40
CA GLU A 78 19.78 -1.94 0.68
C GLU A 78 19.12 -1.30 -0.54
N HIS A 79 17.86 -1.66 -0.76
CA HIS A 79 16.98 -1.06 -1.75
C HIS A 79 15.75 -0.44 -1.08
N ALA A 80 15.26 0.64 -1.69
CA ALA A 80 14.09 1.37 -1.24
C ALA A 80 12.95 1.28 -2.26
N GLY A 81 11.74 0.99 -1.80
CA GLY A 81 10.55 1.06 -2.64
C GLY A 81 10.34 2.48 -3.16
N VAL A 82 10.23 2.61 -4.49
CA VAL A 82 10.21 3.91 -5.19
C VAL A 82 9.11 4.84 -4.65
N ALA A 83 7.85 4.42 -4.72
CA ALA A 83 6.72 5.27 -4.37
C ALA A 83 6.65 5.58 -2.87
N THR A 84 6.78 4.57 -2.00
CA THR A 84 6.62 4.75 -0.55
C THR A 84 7.71 5.65 0.05
N ASN A 85 8.97 5.50 -0.39
CA ASN A 85 10.05 6.35 0.09
C ASN A 85 10.00 7.74 -0.55
N TRP A 86 9.55 7.86 -1.80
CA TRP A 86 9.32 9.17 -2.41
C TRP A 86 8.23 9.97 -1.67
N ILE A 87 7.08 9.34 -1.36
CA ILE A 87 6.01 9.97 -0.57
C ILE A 87 6.53 10.36 0.82
N LYS A 88 7.23 9.45 1.52
CA LYS A 88 7.84 9.73 2.82
C LYS A 88 8.75 10.96 2.78
N ARG A 89 9.70 11.01 1.84
CA ARG A 89 10.61 12.15 1.70
C ARG A 89 9.87 13.45 1.38
N LYS A 90 8.88 13.40 0.49
CA LYS A 90 8.05 14.56 0.16
C LYS A 90 7.31 15.08 1.38
N TRP A 91 6.71 14.19 2.16
CA TRP A 91 6.01 14.52 3.40
C TRP A 91 6.96 15.15 4.42
N GLU A 92 8.11 14.51 4.70
CA GLU A 92 9.11 15.02 5.64
C GLU A 92 9.67 16.40 5.22
N SER A 93 9.83 16.64 3.92
CA SER A 93 10.32 17.93 3.41
C SER A 93 9.30 19.05 3.42
N ALA A 94 8.00 18.74 3.49
CA ALA A 94 6.94 19.73 3.31
C ALA A 94 6.55 20.47 4.60
N GLY A 95 6.89 19.93 5.77
CA GLY A 95 6.49 20.51 7.06
C GLY A 95 4.97 20.68 7.17
N GLU A 96 4.53 21.78 7.79
CA GLU A 96 3.11 22.07 8.04
C GLU A 96 2.30 22.35 6.77
N GLN A 97 2.96 22.69 5.66
CA GLN A 97 2.30 23.08 4.41
C GLN A 97 1.78 21.87 3.62
N GLY A 98 2.24 20.65 3.96
CA GLY A 98 1.89 19.42 3.26
C GLY A 98 2.52 19.31 1.87
N ALA A 99 2.65 18.07 1.38
CA ALA A 99 3.24 17.79 0.08
C ALA A 99 2.19 17.75 -1.03
N ARG A 100 2.50 18.34 -2.19
CA ARG A 100 1.69 18.17 -3.41
C ARG A 100 2.09 16.91 -4.15
N LEU A 101 1.12 16.02 -4.39
CA LEU A 101 1.30 14.76 -5.10
C LEU A 101 0.33 14.70 -6.29
N ALA A 102 0.80 14.22 -7.44
CA ALA A 102 -0.07 13.89 -8.56
C ALA A 102 -0.76 12.56 -8.28
N VAL A 103 -2.09 12.57 -8.18
CA VAL A 103 -2.90 11.40 -7.85
C VAL A 103 -4.12 11.33 -8.77
N PHE A 104 -4.67 10.13 -8.91
CA PHE A 104 -5.93 9.89 -9.59
C PHE A 104 -6.71 8.81 -8.83
N LEU A 105 -8.03 8.83 -8.96
CA LEU A 105 -8.90 7.80 -8.39
C LEU A 105 -9.12 6.69 -9.41
N ARG A 106 -8.98 5.45 -8.96
CA ARG A 106 -9.33 4.26 -9.74
C ARG A 106 -10.54 3.58 -9.10
N PRO A 107 -11.72 3.60 -9.74
CA PRO A 107 -12.89 2.89 -9.23
C PRO A 107 -12.62 1.38 -9.06
N ASN A 108 -13.16 0.80 -8.00
CA ASN A 108 -13.14 -0.63 -7.75
C ASN A 108 -14.55 -1.12 -7.39
N GLU A 109 -15.23 -1.70 -8.38
CA GLU A 109 -16.58 -2.25 -8.21
C GLU A 109 -16.57 -3.59 -7.45
N ALA A 110 -15.46 -4.32 -7.52
CA ALA A 110 -15.34 -5.65 -6.93
C ALA A 110 -15.09 -5.64 -5.41
N PHE A 111 -14.66 -4.51 -4.85
CA PHE A 111 -14.33 -4.37 -3.43
C PHE A 111 -15.12 -3.22 -2.80
N ARG A 112 -16.38 -3.50 -2.47
CA ARG A 112 -17.30 -2.55 -1.80
C ARG A 112 -18.03 -3.23 -0.65
N PRO A 113 -18.46 -2.47 0.37
CA PRO A 113 -19.37 -3.02 1.37
C PRO A 113 -20.72 -3.36 0.69
N PRO A 114 -21.48 -4.32 1.23
CA PRO A 114 -22.84 -4.59 0.76
C PRO A 114 -23.69 -3.32 0.73
N ALA A 115 -24.48 -3.16 -0.34
CA ALA A 115 -25.42 -2.04 -0.45
C ALA A 115 -26.53 -2.13 0.60
N ASP A 116 -26.97 -3.35 0.90
CA ASP A 116 -27.86 -3.66 2.02
C ASP A 116 -27.08 -3.61 3.34
N LEU A 117 -27.43 -2.64 4.19
CA LEU A 117 -26.77 -2.43 5.47
C LEU A 117 -27.09 -3.52 6.51
N SER A 118 -28.19 -4.24 6.33
CA SER A 118 -28.61 -5.36 7.17
C SER A 118 -27.81 -6.64 6.89
N ALA A 119 -27.12 -6.70 5.74
CA ALA A 119 -26.28 -7.83 5.39
C ALA A 119 -25.07 -7.94 6.35
N PRO A 120 -24.68 -9.17 6.74
CA PRO A 120 -23.50 -9.39 7.56
C PRO A 120 -22.22 -9.03 6.80
N LEU A 121 -21.24 -8.44 7.49
CA LEU A 121 -19.95 -8.05 6.91
C LEU A 121 -18.80 -8.75 7.63
N ILE A 122 -17.99 -9.53 6.91
CA ILE A 122 -16.78 -10.16 7.45
C ILE A 122 -15.56 -9.58 6.75
N MET A 123 -14.66 -9.01 7.52
CA MET A 123 -13.45 -8.33 7.05
C MET A 123 -12.22 -9.05 7.59
N VAL A 124 -11.26 -9.36 6.72
CA VAL A 124 -10.00 -10.03 7.09
C VAL A 124 -8.85 -9.24 6.50
N GLY A 125 -8.07 -8.57 7.35
CA GLY A 125 -7.07 -7.60 6.92
C GLY A 125 -5.91 -7.46 7.89
N PRO A 126 -4.90 -8.34 7.84
CA PRO A 126 -3.70 -8.20 8.67
C PRO A 126 -2.81 -7.04 8.20
N GLY A 127 -2.17 -6.35 9.14
CA GLY A 127 -1.29 -5.21 8.89
C GLY A 127 -1.97 -4.11 8.09
N THR A 128 -1.30 -3.62 7.04
CA THR A 128 -1.89 -2.61 6.14
C THR A 128 -3.08 -3.13 5.32
N GLY A 129 -3.38 -4.44 5.36
CA GLY A 129 -4.61 -5.00 4.81
C GLY A 129 -5.89 -4.48 5.47
N VAL A 130 -5.80 -3.89 6.68
CA VAL A 130 -6.92 -3.23 7.36
C VAL A 130 -7.38 -1.94 6.67
N ALA A 131 -6.51 -1.37 5.82
CA ALA A 131 -6.67 -0.07 5.17
C ALA A 131 -8.10 0.20 4.67
N PRO A 132 -8.69 -0.59 3.75
CA PRO A 132 -10.00 -0.27 3.21
C PRO A 132 -11.14 -0.52 4.21
N PHE A 133 -10.95 -1.42 5.19
CA PHE A 133 -11.98 -1.74 6.18
C PHE A 133 -12.21 -0.60 7.16
N ARG A 134 -11.19 0.23 7.43
CA ARG A 134 -11.40 1.50 8.14
C ARG A 134 -12.42 2.37 7.42
N GLY A 135 -12.32 2.51 6.09
CA GLY A 135 -13.29 3.27 5.29
C GLY A 135 -14.68 2.64 5.32
N PHE A 136 -14.79 1.32 5.26
CA PHE A 136 -16.08 0.61 5.33
C PHE A 136 -16.76 0.82 6.68
N LEU A 137 -16.00 0.72 7.77
CA LEU A 137 -16.51 0.96 9.13
C LEU A 137 -16.92 2.41 9.34
N GLN A 138 -16.14 3.37 8.83
CA GLN A 138 -16.51 4.80 8.83
C GLN A 138 -17.86 5.02 8.12
N GLU A 139 -18.04 4.45 6.92
CA GLU A 139 -19.29 4.60 6.18
C GLU A 139 -20.47 3.93 6.88
N ARG A 140 -20.24 2.71 7.40
CA ARG A 140 -21.25 1.93 8.13
C ARG A 140 -21.72 2.66 9.38
N ALA A 141 -20.79 3.17 10.19
CA ALA A 141 -21.11 3.93 11.39
C ALA A 141 -21.89 5.21 11.06
N ALA A 142 -21.48 5.96 10.02
CA ALA A 142 -22.19 7.16 9.59
C ALA A 142 -23.63 6.87 9.12
N LYS A 143 -23.85 5.77 8.38
CA LYS A 143 -25.20 5.35 7.96
C LYS A 143 -26.04 4.83 9.13
N GLY A 144 -25.44 4.11 10.08
CA GLY A 144 -26.10 3.63 11.29
C GLY A 144 -26.61 4.77 12.17
N ARG A 145 -25.83 5.84 12.33
CA ARG A 145 -26.26 7.07 13.03
C ARG A 145 -27.44 7.77 12.35
N GLY A 146 -27.64 7.53 11.05
CA GLY A 146 -28.83 7.98 10.31
C GLY A 146 -30.09 7.14 10.56
N GLY A 147 -30.05 6.19 11.51
CA GLY A 147 -31.19 5.33 11.86
C GLY A 147 -31.33 4.07 11.01
N ALA A 148 -30.36 3.78 10.13
CA ALA A 148 -30.38 2.57 9.33
C ALA A 148 -30.14 1.32 10.20
N GLN A 149 -30.90 0.24 9.94
CA GLN A 149 -30.66 -1.04 10.58
C GLN A 149 -29.36 -1.66 10.06
N LEU A 150 -28.43 -1.93 10.96
CA LEU A 150 -27.15 -2.55 10.64
C LEU A 150 -27.19 -4.05 10.98
N GLY A 151 -26.73 -4.88 10.04
CA GLY A 151 -26.36 -6.26 10.30
C GLY A 151 -25.14 -6.39 11.21
N PRO A 152 -24.74 -7.62 11.58
CA PRO A 152 -23.50 -7.82 12.30
C PRO A 152 -22.27 -7.57 11.41
N SER A 153 -21.18 -7.13 12.02
CA SER A 153 -19.90 -6.85 11.35
C SER A 153 -18.78 -7.51 12.15
N TRP A 154 -17.74 -8.00 11.48
CA TRP A 154 -16.56 -8.59 12.12
C TRP A 154 -15.29 -8.17 11.39
N LEU A 155 -14.23 -7.91 12.15
CA LEU A 155 -12.89 -7.65 11.63
C LEU A 155 -11.89 -8.61 12.29
N PHE A 156 -11.26 -9.42 11.47
CA PHE A 156 -10.10 -10.22 11.84
C PHE A 156 -8.83 -9.44 11.48
N PHE A 157 -8.29 -8.75 12.48
CA PHE A 157 -7.05 -7.98 12.36
C PHE A 157 -5.87 -8.76 12.97
N GLY A 158 -4.68 -8.58 12.38
CA GLY A 158 -3.45 -9.17 12.89
C GLY A 158 -2.28 -8.20 12.71
N CYS A 159 -1.45 -8.06 13.74
CA CYS A 159 -0.23 -7.28 13.75
C CYS A 159 0.87 -8.05 14.52
N ARG A 160 2.11 -7.55 14.54
CA ARG A 160 3.21 -8.25 15.21
C ARG A 160 3.14 -8.07 16.71
N LYS A 161 2.95 -6.83 17.16
CA LYS A 161 2.86 -6.45 18.57
C LYS A 161 1.88 -5.30 18.70
N ALA A 162 0.95 -5.46 19.62
CA ALA A 162 -0.14 -4.52 19.77
C ALA A 162 0.40 -3.09 19.99
N GLU A 163 1.44 -2.93 20.80
CA GLU A 163 2.02 -1.64 21.19
C GLU A 163 2.81 -0.95 20.07
N GLU A 164 3.19 -1.68 19.02
CA GLU A 164 4.04 -1.17 17.94
C GLU A 164 3.25 -0.92 16.65
N ASP A 165 2.43 -1.89 16.22
CA ASP A 165 1.83 -1.88 14.88
C ASP A 165 0.33 -2.21 14.84
N PHE A 166 -0.39 -1.99 15.95
CA PHE A 166 -1.86 -1.99 15.95
C PHE A 166 -2.41 -0.72 15.30
N LEU A 167 -2.46 -0.75 13.96
CA LEU A 167 -3.02 0.30 13.13
C LEU A 167 -4.48 0.61 13.52
N TYR A 168 -4.78 1.89 13.74
CA TYR A 168 -6.12 2.39 14.04
C TYR A 168 -6.78 1.85 15.31
N ARG A 169 -6.00 1.35 16.29
CA ARG A 169 -6.52 0.75 17.53
C ARG A 169 -7.71 1.51 18.11
N GLY A 170 -7.54 2.80 18.43
CA GLY A 170 -8.59 3.58 19.08
C GLY A 170 -9.86 3.74 18.25
N GLU A 171 -9.75 3.86 16.92
CA GLU A 171 -10.93 3.91 16.04
C GLU A 171 -11.63 2.54 16.00
N LEU A 172 -10.87 1.45 15.88
CA LEU A 172 -11.43 0.09 15.79
C LEU A 172 -12.10 -0.33 17.11
N GLU A 173 -11.48 -0.06 18.25
CA GLU A 173 -12.06 -0.27 19.57
C GLU A 173 -13.32 0.59 19.77
N GLY A 174 -13.31 1.83 19.27
CA GLY A 174 -14.48 2.70 19.26
C GLY A 174 -15.63 2.14 18.45
N PHE A 175 -15.37 1.64 17.24
CA PHE A 175 -16.42 1.00 16.43
C PHE A 175 -17.00 -0.24 17.11
N ALA A 176 -16.17 -1.04 17.81
CA ALA A 176 -16.64 -2.20 18.53
C ALA A 176 -17.51 -1.81 19.74
N ALA A 177 -17.10 -0.79 20.50
CA ALA A 177 -17.87 -0.26 21.63
C ALA A 177 -19.23 0.33 21.18
N ASP A 178 -19.28 0.98 20.03
CA ASP A 178 -20.49 1.57 19.45
C ASP A 178 -21.40 0.52 18.76
N GLY A 179 -20.99 -0.75 18.68
CA GLY A 179 -21.74 -1.82 18.01
C GLY A 179 -21.72 -1.73 16.48
N HIS A 180 -20.71 -1.06 15.91
CA HIS A 180 -20.47 -0.97 14.48
C HIS A 180 -19.45 -2.00 13.95
N LEU A 181 -18.75 -2.67 14.87
CA LEU A 181 -17.77 -3.74 14.64
C LEU A 181 -17.94 -4.87 15.67
#